data_AF-A0A7S1D5I2-F1
#
_entry.id   AF-A0A7S1D5I2-F1
#
_cell.length_a   1.000
_cell.length_b   1.000
_cell.length_c   1.000
_cell.angle_alpha   90.00
_cell.angle_beta   90.00
_cell.angle_gamma   90.00
#
_symmetry.space_group_name_H-M   'P 1'
#
loop_
_entity.id
_entity.type
_entity.pdbx_description
1 polymer ?
#
loop_
_entity_poly.entity_id
_entity_poly.type
_entity_poly.pdbx_seq_one_letter_code
_entity_poly.pdbx_strand_id
1 'polypeptide(L)'
;MGCGDPVFPGVYSRVSGAIDWIEQVLCDQRDPGERRPSICPPLATETASLSTNAAPPIRERPSRNSLRQTVHGVSASSACSDAPSSTTMHIDVDSGARTCAWLSQQEPDFITTVCTNNAMVYDQCPETCSRCGQDCQDDPNALFEARGSQRSCEWLAMKRKRRNAYCKQDEVAYRVCKETCESCIG
;
A
#
# COMPACT_ATOMS: atom_id res chain seq x y z
N MET A 1 38.83 -2.57 16.61
CA MET A 1 38.40 -3.61 17.53
C MET A 1 38.24 -4.89 16.73
N GLY A 2 39.09 -5.90 16.96
CA GLY A 2 39.00 -7.21 16.31
C GLY A 2 38.35 -8.23 17.24
N CYS A 3 37.71 -9.26 16.69
CA CYS A 3 37.18 -10.36 17.48
C CYS A 3 38.32 -11.19 18.11
N GLY A 4 38.20 -11.56 19.38
CA GLY A 4 39.13 -12.49 20.06
C GLY A 4 40.39 -11.86 20.65
N ASP A 5 40.39 -10.54 20.87
CA ASP A 5 41.47 -9.89 21.62
C ASP A 5 41.45 -10.33 23.10
N PRO A 6 42.54 -10.92 23.61
CA PRO A 6 42.59 -11.47 24.98
C PRO A 6 42.41 -10.41 26.08
N VAL A 7 42.55 -9.12 25.76
CA VAL A 7 42.36 -8.01 26.70
C VAL A 7 40.89 -7.60 26.82
N PHE A 8 40.04 -8.02 25.87
CA PHE A 8 38.61 -7.67 25.87
C PHE A 8 37.75 -8.88 26.20
N PRO A 9 36.95 -8.84 27.28
CA PRO A 9 36.04 -9.93 27.61
C PRO A 9 34.94 -10.06 26.55
N GLY A 10 34.40 -11.27 26.41
CA GLY A 10 33.24 -11.51 25.56
C GLY A 10 32.04 -10.67 26.00
N VAL A 11 31.38 -10.03 25.05
CA VAL A 11 30.15 -9.28 25.27
C VAL A 11 28.96 -10.20 25.00
N TYR A 12 27.99 -10.21 25.90
CA TYR A 12 26.77 -11.01 25.79
C TYR A 12 25.54 -10.09 25.73
N SER A 13 24.60 -10.42 24.85
CA SER A 13 23.30 -9.74 24.80
C SER A 13 22.46 -10.13 26.02
N ARG A 14 21.88 -9.14 26.70
CA ARG A 14 20.99 -9.38 27.85
C ARG A 14 19.56 -9.66 27.37
N VAL A 15 19.29 -10.93 27.07
CA VAL A 15 17.99 -11.38 26.52
C VAL A 15 16.83 -11.10 27.47
N SER A 16 17.06 -11.12 28.79
CA SER A 16 15.99 -10.91 29.78
C SER A 16 15.30 -9.55 29.70
N GLY A 17 15.96 -8.51 29.19
CA GLY A 17 15.35 -7.20 28.99
C GLY A 17 14.51 -7.09 27.72
N ALA A 18 14.62 -8.07 26.81
CA ALA A 18 13.91 -8.08 25.53
C ALA A 18 12.78 -9.13 25.49
N ILE A 19 12.50 -9.81 26.61
CA ILE A 19 11.47 -10.86 26.68
C ILE A 19 10.11 -10.31 26.26
N ASP A 20 9.69 -9.16 26.79
CA ASP A 20 8.38 -8.56 26.47
C ASP A 20 8.25 -8.27 24.97
N TRP A 21 9.32 -7.79 24.33
CA TRP A 21 9.35 -7.55 22.88
C TRP A 21 9.29 -8.86 22.08
N ILE A 22 10.05 -9.89 22.50
CA ILE A 22 10.01 -11.21 21.86
C ILE A 22 8.60 -11.80 21.94
N GLU A 23 7.95 -11.72 23.11
CA GLU A 23 6.58 -12.18 23.30
C GLU A 23 5.61 -11.41 22.40
N GLN A 24 5.73 -10.09 22.32
CA GLN A 24 4.88 -9.28 21.45
C GLN A 24 5.04 -9.69 19.98
N VAL A 25 6.27 -9.80 19.47
CA VAL A 25 6.54 -10.19 18.08
C VAL A 25 5.97 -11.58 17.79
N LEU A 26 6.13 -12.54 18.70
CA LEU A 26 5.60 -13.89 18.51
C LEU A 26 4.07 -13.95 18.58
N CYS A 27 3.46 -13.11 19.40
CA CYS A 27 2.03 -13.17 19.69
C CYS A 27 1.16 -12.29 18.79
N ASP A 28 1.76 -11.33 18.07
CA ASP A 28 1.10 -10.46 17.08
C ASP A 28 1.17 -11.02 15.65
N GLN A 29 1.95 -12.07 15.40
CA GLN A 29 2.03 -12.75 14.10
C GLN A 29 0.69 -13.41 13.77
N ARG A 30 -0.06 -12.78 12.86
CA ARG A 30 -1.32 -13.30 12.30
C ARG A 30 -1.10 -13.88 10.91
N ASP A 31 -0.16 -14.82 10.80
CA ASP A 31 -0.10 -15.64 9.60
C ASP A 31 -1.35 -16.54 9.52
N PRO A 32 -2.12 -16.49 8.42
CA PRO A 32 -3.31 -17.31 8.28
C PRO A 32 -2.91 -18.79 8.09
N GLY A 33 -2.82 -19.52 9.20
CA GLY A 33 -2.56 -20.96 9.21
C GLY A 33 -1.64 -21.45 10.33
N GLU A 34 -0.86 -20.56 10.96
CA GLU A 34 0.06 -20.92 12.03
C GLU A 34 -0.67 -20.94 13.39
N ARG A 35 -0.47 -21.99 14.20
CA ARG A 35 -1.07 -22.06 15.54
C ARG A 35 -0.32 -21.13 16.48
N ARG A 36 -1.05 -20.21 17.12
CA ARG A 36 -0.51 -19.29 18.13
C ARG A 36 0.27 -20.05 19.22
N PRO A 37 1.55 -19.70 19.47
CA PRO A 37 2.37 -20.34 20.50
C PRO A 37 1.72 -20.29 21.89
N SER A 38 1.90 -21.34 22.70
CA SER A 38 1.35 -21.42 24.07
C SER A 38 1.99 -20.46 25.06
N ILE A 39 3.12 -19.84 24.71
CA ILE A 39 3.76 -18.78 25.50
C ILE A 39 2.94 -17.48 25.47
N CYS A 40 2.02 -17.34 24.51
CA CYS A 40 1.19 -16.17 24.38
C CYS A 40 0.05 -16.12 25.41
N PRO A 41 -0.22 -14.95 26.01
CA PRO A 41 -1.33 -14.80 26.96
C PRO A 41 -2.67 -15.08 26.26
N PRO A 42 -3.67 -15.72 26.90
CA PRO A 42 -4.95 -16.03 26.25
C PRO A 42 -5.64 -14.75 25.74
N LEU A 43 -6.17 -14.78 24.51
CA LEU A 43 -7.00 -13.67 24.03
C LEU A 43 -8.24 -13.58 24.92
N ALA A 44 -8.44 -12.42 25.54
CA ALA A 44 -9.61 -12.15 26.35
C ALA A 44 -10.88 -12.39 25.51
N THR A 45 -11.60 -13.46 25.82
CA THR A 45 -12.89 -13.79 25.23
C THR A 45 -13.95 -13.51 26.30
N GLU A 46 -14.87 -12.61 25.98
CA GLU A 46 -16.16 -12.30 26.63
C GLU A 46 -16.20 -11.71 28.06
N THR A 47 -16.97 -10.63 28.24
CA THR A 47 -18.18 -10.65 29.10
C THR A 47 -19.07 -9.43 28.87
N ALA A 48 -20.37 -9.71 28.72
CA ALA A 48 -21.45 -8.75 28.58
C ALA A 48 -21.65 -7.86 29.82
N SER A 49 -22.20 -6.67 29.62
CA SER A 49 -23.03 -5.95 30.61
C SER A 49 -23.95 -4.93 29.94
N LEU A 50 -25.24 -5.22 29.97
CA LEU A 50 -26.36 -4.30 29.72
C LEU A 50 -26.30 -3.09 30.69
N SER A 51 -26.74 -1.91 30.24
CA SER A 51 -27.69 -1.12 31.04
C SER A 51 -28.45 -0.07 30.21
N THR A 52 -29.77 -0.25 30.22
CA THR A 52 -30.87 0.64 29.82
C THR A 52 -30.80 2.04 30.39
N ASN A 53 -31.30 3.05 29.66
CA ASN A 53 -32.17 4.09 30.24
C ASN A 53 -33.03 4.79 29.18
N ALA A 54 -34.24 5.14 29.62
CA ALA A 54 -35.45 5.45 28.85
C ALA A 54 -35.53 6.90 28.30
N ALA A 55 -36.36 7.07 27.25
CA ALA A 55 -36.94 8.33 26.75
C ALA A 55 -38.00 8.91 27.74
N PRO A 56 -38.64 10.12 27.58
CA PRO A 56 -39.03 10.87 26.36
C PRO A 56 -39.07 12.44 26.57
N PRO A 57 -39.90 13.32 25.92
CA PRO A 57 -40.62 13.30 24.62
C PRO A 57 -40.38 14.52 23.66
N ILE A 58 -40.68 14.27 22.39
CA ILE A 58 -41.11 15.06 21.21
C ILE A 58 -41.36 16.60 21.32
N ARG A 59 -40.83 17.36 20.32
CA ARG A 59 -41.53 18.50 19.68
C ARG A 59 -41.10 18.72 18.22
N GLU A 60 -42.05 19.16 17.38
CA GLU A 60 -42.11 19.02 15.91
C GLU A 60 -41.41 20.10 15.04
N ARG A 61 -40.91 19.66 13.85
CA ARG A 61 -40.97 20.22 12.46
C ARG A 61 -40.39 21.62 12.09
N PRO A 62 -40.14 21.94 10.78
CA PRO A 62 -39.94 21.12 9.57
C PRO A 62 -38.78 21.54 8.61
N SER A 63 -38.40 20.59 7.73
CA SER A 63 -38.04 20.69 6.30
C SER A 63 -36.88 21.57 5.81
N ARG A 64 -35.78 20.91 5.40
CA ARG A 64 -35.29 20.76 4.01
C ARG A 64 -33.80 20.43 4.04
N ASN A 65 -33.43 19.22 3.65
CA ASN A 65 -32.21 19.06 2.87
C ASN A 65 -32.15 17.72 2.12
N SER A 66 -32.09 17.87 0.80
CA SER A 66 -31.27 17.14 -0.15
C SER A 66 -31.14 15.62 0.06
N LEU A 67 -31.92 14.87 -0.71
CA LEU A 67 -31.54 13.52 -1.12
C LEU A 67 -30.19 13.58 -1.83
N ARG A 68 -29.13 13.15 -1.14
CA ARG A 68 -27.97 12.48 -1.73
C ARG A 68 -27.38 11.54 -0.68
N GLN A 69 -28.05 10.41 -0.49
CA GLN A 69 -27.42 9.21 0.01
C GLN A 69 -27.26 8.25 -1.17
N THR A 70 -26.05 8.24 -1.71
CA THR A 70 -25.48 7.05 -2.32
C THR A 70 -24.30 6.67 -1.44
N VAL A 71 -24.60 5.75 -0.52
CA VAL A 71 -23.71 4.71 0.02
C VAL A 71 -22.27 4.76 -0.54
N HIS A 72 -21.34 5.20 0.31
CA HIS A 72 -19.95 4.78 0.23
C HIS A 72 -19.88 3.31 0.65
N GLY A 73 -19.79 2.45 -0.35
CA GLY A 73 -19.61 1.03 -0.17
C GLY A 73 -19.19 0.41 -1.49
N VAL A 74 -17.97 -0.13 -1.48
CA VAL A 74 -17.36 -1.03 -2.47
C VAL A 74 -16.56 -0.36 -3.60
N SER A 75 -15.24 -0.52 -3.45
CA SER A 75 -14.23 -0.72 -4.49
C SER A 75 -14.28 0.20 -5.72
N ALA A 76 -13.66 1.37 -5.57
CA ALA A 76 -12.82 1.89 -6.64
C ALA A 76 -11.37 1.62 -6.21
N SER A 77 -10.82 0.53 -6.72
CA SER A 77 -9.39 0.29 -6.78
C SER A 77 -8.73 1.46 -7.50
N SER A 78 -8.26 2.47 -6.77
CA SER A 78 -7.01 3.10 -7.18
C SER A 78 -5.94 2.06 -6.88
N ALA A 79 -5.59 1.27 -7.89
CA ALA A 79 -4.65 0.14 -7.77
C ALA A 79 -3.24 0.58 -7.34
N CYS A 80 -3.03 1.88 -7.13
CA CYS A 80 -1.77 2.48 -6.79
C CYS A 80 -1.98 3.77 -5.99
N SER A 81 -2.53 3.65 -4.78
CA SER A 81 -2.54 4.74 -3.81
C SER A 81 -1.85 4.30 -2.54
N ASP A 82 -1.15 5.22 -1.90
CA ASP A 82 -0.58 4.99 -0.59
C ASP A 82 -1.66 4.61 0.43
N ALA A 83 -1.30 3.76 1.39
CA ALA A 83 -2.17 3.41 2.51
C ALA A 83 -2.63 4.69 3.24
N PRO A 84 -3.86 4.71 3.78
CA PRO A 84 -4.40 5.90 4.44
C PRO A 84 -3.52 6.32 5.62
N SER A 85 -3.57 7.59 6.00
CA SER A 85 -2.77 8.15 7.10
C SER A 85 -3.00 7.52 8.48
N SER A 86 -4.02 6.68 8.62
CA SER A 86 -4.27 5.84 9.81
C SER A 86 -3.44 4.55 9.84
N THR A 87 -2.90 4.12 8.70
CA THR A 87 -2.05 2.93 8.57
C THR A 87 -0.61 3.33 8.87
N THR A 88 0.01 2.64 9.82
CA THR A 88 1.40 2.85 10.19
C THR A 88 2.24 1.60 9.91
N MET A 89 3.52 1.81 9.63
CA MET A 89 4.51 0.79 9.30
C MET A 89 5.83 1.07 10.01
N HIS A 90 6.61 0.02 10.27
CA HIS A 90 7.95 0.16 10.82
C HIS A 90 8.97 0.26 9.67
N ILE A 91 9.63 1.42 9.59
CA ILE A 91 10.63 1.71 8.54
C ILE A 91 11.99 1.16 8.93
N ASP A 92 12.31 1.20 10.23
CA ASP A 92 13.40 0.48 10.85
C ASP A 92 12.99 0.07 12.29
N VAL A 93 13.88 -0.64 12.98
CA VAL A 93 13.65 -1.17 14.34
C VAL A 93 13.55 -0.05 15.40
N ASP A 94 14.14 1.12 15.15
CA ASP A 94 14.38 2.18 16.14
C ASP A 94 13.49 3.43 15.96
N SER A 95 12.88 3.59 14.78
CA SER A 95 12.19 4.80 14.32
C SER A 95 10.71 4.84 14.70
N GLY A 96 10.17 3.75 15.25
CA GLY A 96 8.75 3.62 15.54
C GLY A 96 7.87 3.54 14.29
N ALA A 97 6.55 3.47 14.50
CA ALA A 97 5.58 3.33 13.41
C ALA A 97 5.36 4.68 12.69
N ARG A 98 5.48 4.69 11.36
CA ARG A 98 5.38 5.85 10.46
C ARG A 98 4.33 5.64 9.38
N THR A 99 3.88 6.69 8.71
CA THR A 99 2.90 6.63 7.62
C THR A 99 3.57 6.90 6.27
N CYS A 100 2.93 6.54 5.16
CA CYS A 100 3.40 6.92 3.82
C CYS A 100 3.51 8.44 3.66
N ALA A 101 2.56 9.20 4.24
CA ALA A 101 2.59 10.66 4.26
C ALA A 101 3.82 11.24 4.99
N TRP A 102 4.36 10.53 5.99
CA TRP A 102 5.61 10.94 6.63
C TRP A 102 6.82 10.63 5.74
N LEU A 103 6.82 9.47 5.08
CA LEU A 103 7.91 9.02 4.22
C LEU A 103 8.06 9.93 2.98
N SER A 104 6.95 10.38 2.39
CA SER A 104 6.96 11.27 1.22
C SER A 104 7.55 12.67 1.48
N GLN A 105 7.76 13.04 2.74
CA GLN A 105 8.41 14.30 3.14
C GLN A 105 9.92 14.17 3.34
N GLN A 106 10.48 12.97 3.17
CA GLN A 106 11.92 12.72 3.37
C GLN A 106 12.73 12.97 2.09
N GLU A 107 14.05 12.92 2.22
CA GLU A 107 14.97 13.06 1.08
C GLU A 107 14.81 11.89 0.08
N PRO A 108 14.94 12.12 -1.24
CA PRO A 108 14.72 11.10 -2.28
C PRO A 108 15.57 9.84 -2.12
N ASP A 109 16.83 9.99 -1.71
CA ASP A 109 17.75 8.87 -1.48
C ASP A 109 17.31 8.00 -0.31
N PHE A 110 16.75 8.64 0.73
CA PHE A 110 16.19 7.93 1.87
C PHE A 110 14.93 7.15 1.47
N ILE A 111 14.02 7.81 0.73
CA ILE A 111 12.80 7.17 0.21
C ILE A 111 13.18 5.95 -0.63
N THR A 112 14.10 6.10 -1.58
CA THR A 112 14.57 5.01 -2.45
C THR A 112 15.15 3.85 -1.64
N THR A 113 15.98 4.16 -0.64
CA THR A 113 16.60 3.16 0.23
C THR A 113 15.56 2.37 1.03
N VAL A 114 14.58 3.06 1.63
CA VAL A 114 13.51 2.41 2.40
C VAL A 114 12.63 1.55 1.49
N CYS A 115 12.21 2.09 0.35
CA CYS A 115 11.37 1.40 -0.62
C CYS A 115 12.06 0.16 -1.23
N THR A 116 13.38 0.17 -1.38
CA THR A 116 14.14 -0.98 -1.90
C THR A 116 14.34 -2.06 -0.83
N ASN A 117 14.54 -1.67 0.43
CA ASN A 117 14.96 -2.58 1.49
C ASN A 117 13.80 -3.06 2.38
N ASN A 118 12.61 -2.46 2.27
CA ASN A 118 11.47 -2.80 3.11
C ASN A 118 10.24 -3.12 2.24
N ALA A 119 9.99 -4.41 2.03
CA ALA A 119 8.88 -4.90 1.20
C ALA A 119 7.50 -4.43 1.72
N MET A 120 7.33 -4.34 3.05
CA MET A 120 6.08 -3.83 3.63
C MET A 120 5.85 -2.37 3.25
N VAL A 121 6.91 -1.56 3.26
CA VAL A 121 6.83 -0.16 2.82
C VAL A 121 6.58 -0.05 1.33
N TYR A 122 7.26 -0.88 0.53
CA TYR A 122 7.08 -0.95 -0.92
C TYR A 122 5.65 -1.35 -1.33
N ASP A 123 4.97 -2.18 -0.55
CA ASP A 123 3.59 -2.62 -0.78
C ASP A 123 2.54 -1.63 -0.27
N GLN A 124 2.80 -0.99 0.88
CA GLN A 124 1.83 -0.09 1.52
C GLN A 124 1.96 1.36 1.02
N CYS A 125 3.12 1.76 0.48
CA CYS A 125 3.35 3.10 -0.07
C CYS A 125 3.76 3.09 -1.55
N PRO A 126 2.95 2.52 -2.45
CA PRO A 126 3.33 2.41 -3.85
C PRO A 126 3.51 3.76 -4.56
N GLU A 127 2.82 4.85 -4.15
CA GLU A 127 3.02 6.18 -4.74
C GLU A 127 4.29 6.82 -4.22
N THR A 128 4.50 6.81 -2.90
CA THR A 128 5.74 7.33 -2.30
C THR A 128 6.97 6.58 -2.82
N CYS A 129 6.86 5.27 -3.01
CA CYS A 129 7.93 4.43 -3.55
C CYS A 129 8.05 4.47 -5.08
N SER A 130 7.29 5.34 -5.76
CA SER A 130 7.30 5.47 -7.22
C SER A 130 7.04 4.14 -7.98
N ARG A 131 6.41 3.18 -7.30
CA ARG A 131 5.88 1.94 -7.90
C ARG A 131 4.64 2.23 -8.72
N CYS A 132 3.95 3.32 -8.37
CA CYS A 132 2.92 3.90 -9.19
C CYS A 132 3.53 4.59 -10.40
N GLY A 133 3.64 3.83 -11.50
CA GLY A 133 3.49 4.42 -12.82
C GLY A 133 2.07 4.96 -12.92
N GLN A 134 1.86 6.22 -12.51
CA GLN A 134 0.52 6.81 -12.51
C GLN A 134 -0.09 6.67 -13.92
N ASP A 135 -1.20 5.93 -13.97
CA ASP A 135 -1.97 5.58 -15.16
C ASP A 135 -1.16 4.88 -16.26
N CYS A 136 -0.70 3.67 -15.95
CA CYS A 136 -0.51 2.63 -16.97
C CYS A 136 -1.89 2.16 -17.46
N GLN A 137 -2.59 3.03 -18.18
CA GLN A 137 -3.78 2.69 -18.94
C GLN A 137 -3.62 3.26 -20.34
N ASP A 138 -4.21 2.60 -21.31
CA ASP A 138 -4.40 3.21 -22.61
C ASP A 138 -5.31 4.43 -22.47
N ASP A 139 -4.93 5.56 -23.07
CA ASP A 139 -5.85 6.70 -23.15
C ASP A 139 -7.03 6.34 -24.08
N PRO A 140 -8.28 6.27 -23.57
CA PRO A 140 -9.43 5.83 -24.35
C PRO A 140 -9.81 6.80 -25.48
N ASN A 141 -9.34 8.05 -25.41
CA ASN A 141 -9.62 9.09 -26.41
C ASN A 141 -8.42 9.37 -27.32
N ALA A 142 -7.26 8.77 -27.04
CA ALA A 142 -6.07 8.99 -27.85
C ALA A 142 -6.21 8.33 -29.23
N LEU A 143 -5.82 9.11 -30.25
CA LEU A 143 -5.72 8.66 -31.62
C LEU A 143 -4.30 8.88 -32.14
N PHE A 144 -3.82 7.96 -32.97
CA PHE A 144 -2.54 8.05 -33.65
C PHE A 144 -2.68 7.68 -35.14
N GLU A 145 -1.78 8.17 -35.98
CA GLU A 145 -1.81 7.88 -37.41
C GLU A 145 -1.18 6.52 -37.74
N ALA A 146 -1.90 5.69 -38.49
CA ALA A 146 -1.39 4.45 -39.05
C ALA A 146 -1.80 4.32 -40.52
N ARG A 147 -0.82 4.42 -41.44
CA ARG A 147 -1.03 4.31 -42.90
C ARG A 147 -2.08 5.30 -43.43
N GLY A 148 -1.99 6.58 -43.02
CA GLY A 148 -2.90 7.64 -43.48
C GLY A 148 -4.31 7.60 -42.88
N SER A 149 -4.48 6.96 -41.71
CA SER A 149 -5.76 6.95 -40.98
C SER A 149 -5.54 7.01 -39.47
N GLN A 150 -6.40 7.73 -38.75
CA GLN A 150 -6.40 7.80 -37.28
C GLN A 150 -6.89 6.49 -36.65
N ARG A 151 -6.21 6.03 -35.59
CA ARG A 151 -6.45 4.76 -34.89
C ARG A 151 -6.37 4.93 -33.38
N SER A 152 -7.20 4.19 -32.65
CA SER A 152 -7.20 4.12 -31.19
C SER A 152 -6.32 2.98 -30.66
N CYS A 153 -6.07 2.99 -29.36
CA CYS A 153 -5.39 1.90 -28.66
C CYS A 153 -6.16 0.57 -28.76
N GLU A 154 -7.51 0.62 -28.75
CA GLU A 154 -8.34 -0.56 -28.97
C GLU A 154 -8.10 -1.21 -30.36
N TRP A 155 -7.98 -0.40 -31.41
CA TRP A 155 -7.63 -0.92 -32.74
C TRP A 155 -6.25 -1.58 -32.77
N LEU A 156 -5.30 -1.04 -32.01
CA LEU A 156 -3.94 -1.56 -31.90
C LEU A 156 -3.92 -2.90 -31.14
N ALA A 157 -4.70 -3.01 -30.06
CA ALA A 157 -4.84 -4.19 -29.23
C ALA A 157 -5.36 -5.42 -30.01
N MET A 158 -6.26 -5.20 -30.98
CA MET A 158 -6.90 -6.28 -31.76
C MET A 158 -5.93 -7.20 -32.53
N LYS A 159 -4.71 -6.76 -32.89
CA LYS A 159 -3.77 -7.60 -33.65
C LYS A 159 -2.32 -7.44 -33.21
N ARG A 160 -1.68 -8.57 -32.87
CA ARG A 160 -0.24 -8.64 -32.52
C ARG A 160 0.68 -8.07 -33.59
N LYS A 161 0.42 -8.33 -34.89
CA LYS A 161 1.20 -7.75 -35.98
C LYS A 161 1.18 -6.21 -36.00
N ARG A 162 0.10 -5.57 -35.51
CA ARG A 162 0.01 -4.11 -35.39
C ARG A 162 0.85 -3.63 -34.20
N ARG A 163 0.70 -4.26 -33.04
CA ARG A 163 1.52 -3.94 -31.86
C ARG A 163 3.01 -3.97 -32.20
N ASN A 164 3.50 -5.04 -32.82
CA ASN A 164 4.91 -5.15 -33.23
C ASN A 164 5.36 -4.06 -34.23
N ALA A 165 4.43 -3.48 -35.00
CA ALA A 165 4.75 -2.44 -35.99
C ALA A 165 4.76 -1.03 -35.39
N TYR A 166 3.91 -0.75 -34.39
CA TYR A 166 3.64 0.60 -33.88
C TYR A 166 4.05 0.82 -32.42
N CYS A 167 4.18 -0.23 -31.60
CA CYS A 167 4.70 -0.15 -30.24
C CYS A 167 6.23 -0.13 -30.27
N LYS A 168 6.80 0.95 -30.80
CA LYS A 168 8.23 1.21 -30.79
C LYS A 168 8.50 2.40 -29.88
N GLN A 169 9.61 2.32 -29.15
CA GLN A 169 10.06 3.43 -28.31
C GLN A 169 10.13 4.71 -29.17
N ASP A 170 9.58 5.81 -28.64
CA ASP A 170 9.41 7.15 -29.26
C ASP A 170 8.20 7.38 -30.19
N GLU A 171 7.47 6.33 -30.57
CA GLU A 171 6.22 6.48 -31.34
C GLU A 171 5.07 7.02 -30.48
N VAL A 172 4.14 7.74 -31.11
CA VAL A 172 2.95 8.27 -30.41
C VAL A 172 2.13 7.13 -29.81
N ALA A 173 1.95 6.05 -30.58
CA ALA A 173 1.25 4.84 -30.11
C ALA A 173 1.87 4.26 -28.83
N TYR A 174 3.20 4.26 -28.72
CA TYR A 174 3.91 3.75 -27.54
C TYR A 174 3.68 4.62 -26.29
N ARG A 175 3.52 5.94 -26.46
CA ARG A 175 3.28 6.86 -25.33
C ARG A 175 1.83 6.91 -24.87
N VAL A 176 0.88 6.78 -25.80
CA VAL A 176 -0.57 6.92 -25.50
C VAL A 176 -1.26 5.59 -25.22
N CYS A 177 -0.75 4.49 -25.78
CA CYS A 177 -1.29 3.14 -25.58
C CYS A 177 -0.38 2.32 -24.68
N LYS A 178 -0.21 2.77 -23.44
CA LYS A 178 0.82 2.25 -22.53
C LYS A 178 0.59 0.77 -22.17
N GLU A 179 -0.64 0.36 -21.93
CA GLU A 179 -0.98 -1.05 -21.65
C GLU A 179 -0.85 -1.89 -22.90
N THR A 180 -1.45 -1.43 -24.01
CA THR A 180 -1.42 -2.16 -25.28
C THR A 180 0.00 -2.35 -25.79
N CYS A 181 0.90 -1.39 -25.54
CA CYS A 181 2.30 -1.47 -25.94
C CYS A 181 3.23 -2.04 -24.88
N GLU A 182 2.70 -2.49 -23.73
CA GLU A 182 3.50 -3.04 -22.62
C GLU A 182 4.64 -2.09 -22.20
N SER A 183 4.41 -0.77 -22.32
CA SER A 183 5.43 0.26 -22.07
C SER A 183 5.49 0.69 -20.61
N CYS A 184 4.69 0.07 -19.75
CA CYS A 184 4.62 0.40 -18.35
C CYS A 184 5.77 -0.25 -17.60
N ILE A 185 6.57 0.60 -16.94
CA ILE A 185 7.65 0.18 -16.06
C ILE A 185 7.19 0.50 -14.65
N GLY A 186 7.23 -0.51 -13.77
CA GLY A 186 7.06 -0.38 -12.32
C GLY A 186 8.33 -0.82 -11.61
#